data_AF-A0A3D8GR74-F1
#
_entry.id   AF-A0A3D8GR74-F1
#
_cell.length_a   1.000
_cell.length_b   1.000
_cell.length_c   1.000
_cell.angle_alpha   90.00
_cell.angle_beta   90.00
_cell.angle_gamma   90.00
#
_symmetry.space_group_name_H-M   'P 1'
#
loop_
_entity.id
_entity.type
_entity.pdbx_description
1 polymer ?
#
loop_
_entity_poly.entity_id
_entity_poly.type
_entity_poly.pdbx_seq_one_letter_code
_entity_poly.pdbx_strand_id
1 'polypeptide(L)'
;MQKPIYESLLNEEQRTLKWFIALFYIISLLFDLFYDLVVPKYMSNGGDSISYFFGYWIYVFLFALIPVAIYLIKKKKSYLVKYVYFISYTVLYLINDILTFVGNPELYRSGNPVEIFWLLLSPIFVSTPFFLVVSLGSLAKYLIAGIVIQAPNAFFAIMLIAILAVLAYIILNRFQSYVNAVKTSYDQQLVGIVKGVISTLELKDPYTRGHSERVANYAMILAKELGQFSKDELKTYNYACLLHDIGKVNIPDNILMKPTALTKEEYEIIKSHPEIGERAVSNVDGLQGSISVIRSHHERWDGKGYPDQLKGVEIPYLARITSIADAFDAMTSSRSYRAALSVEEAYNRILEGKGTQFDPELVEVFKRVFPTWKEIHKEWNENPTERFSNLNIG
;
A
#
# COMPACT_ATOMS: atom_id res chain seq x y z
N MET A 1 8.80 -9.00 2.16
CA MET A 1 8.74 -9.52 0.78
C MET A 1 7.58 -8.86 -0.01
N GLN A 2 7.55 -7.52 -0.11
CA GLN A 2 6.57 -6.72 -0.88
C GLN A 2 6.82 -6.73 -2.41
N LYS A 3 7.79 -7.52 -2.89
CA LYS A 3 8.24 -7.54 -4.29
C LYS A 3 7.12 -7.78 -5.31
N PRO A 4 6.20 -8.76 -5.18
CA PRO A 4 5.31 -9.09 -6.27
C PRO A 4 4.27 -8.00 -6.57
N ILE A 5 3.73 -7.33 -5.54
CA ILE A 5 2.76 -6.24 -5.71
C ILE A 5 3.46 -4.95 -6.18
N TYR A 6 4.62 -4.62 -5.60
CA TYR A 6 5.38 -3.47 -6.06
C TYR A 6 5.85 -3.65 -7.52
N GLU A 7 6.29 -4.85 -7.88
CA GLU A 7 6.68 -5.19 -9.26
C GLU A 7 5.47 -5.20 -10.20
N SER A 8 4.30 -5.68 -9.78
CA SER A 8 3.08 -5.63 -10.60
C SER A 8 2.61 -4.20 -10.86
N LEU A 9 2.61 -3.33 -9.84
CA LEU A 9 2.29 -1.91 -9.99
C LEU A 9 3.29 -1.19 -10.90
N LEU A 10 4.58 -1.48 -10.74
CA LEU A 10 5.63 -0.92 -11.60
C LEU A 10 5.46 -1.40 -13.06
N ASN A 11 5.06 -2.65 -13.26
CA ASN A 11 4.79 -3.22 -14.59
C ASN A 11 3.57 -2.58 -15.25
N GLU A 12 2.47 -2.37 -14.50
CA GLU A 12 1.27 -1.69 -15.02
C GLU A 12 1.54 -0.22 -15.33
N GLU A 13 2.32 0.48 -14.51
CA GLU A 13 2.75 1.86 -14.81
C GLU A 13 3.61 1.90 -16.07
N GLN A 14 4.56 0.97 -16.24
CA GLN A 14 5.38 0.88 -17.45
C GLN A 14 4.55 0.58 -18.70
N ARG A 15 3.57 -0.33 -18.60
CA ARG A 15 2.68 -0.68 -19.70
C ARG A 15 1.86 0.53 -20.12
N THR A 16 1.24 1.21 -19.15
CA THR A 16 0.48 2.44 -19.36
C THR A 16 1.35 3.51 -20.01
N LEU A 17 2.55 3.73 -19.49
CA LEU A 17 3.51 4.72 -19.99
C LEU A 17 3.90 4.45 -21.45
N LYS A 18 4.17 3.21 -21.84
CA LYS A 18 4.53 2.85 -23.22
C LYS A 18 3.43 3.21 -24.21
N TRP A 19 2.19 2.80 -23.91
CA TRP A 19 1.04 3.10 -24.76
C TRP A 19 0.73 4.60 -24.79
N PHE A 20 0.83 5.27 -23.63
CA PHE A 20 0.63 6.70 -23.53
C PHE A 20 1.62 7.49 -24.40
N ILE A 21 2.92 7.17 -24.32
CA ILE A 21 3.96 7.83 -25.11
C ILE A 21 3.80 7.52 -26.61
N ALA A 22 3.48 6.28 -26.98
CA ALA A 22 3.21 5.93 -28.38
C ALA A 22 2.03 6.72 -28.95
N LEU A 23 0.92 6.78 -28.21
CA LEU A 23 -0.26 7.53 -28.61
C LEU A 23 0.01 9.04 -28.67
N PHE A 24 0.80 9.58 -27.73
CA PHE A 24 1.26 10.96 -27.74
C PHE A 24 1.99 11.31 -29.04
N TYR A 25 2.99 10.51 -29.47
CA TYR A 25 3.69 10.76 -30.73
C TYR A 25 2.78 10.64 -31.95
N ILE A 26 1.90 9.65 -31.98
CA ILE A 26 0.94 9.45 -33.07
C ILE A 26 0.01 10.66 -33.21
N ILE A 27 -0.61 11.10 -32.11
CA ILE A 27 -1.53 12.23 -32.11
C ILE A 27 -0.80 13.52 -32.51
N SER A 28 0.40 13.74 -31.96
CA SER A 28 1.19 14.94 -32.28
C SER A 28 1.53 14.98 -33.77
N LEU A 29 2.12 13.91 -34.30
CA LEU A 29 2.53 13.84 -35.71
C LEU A 29 1.33 13.94 -36.66
N LEU A 30 0.24 13.23 -36.38
CA LEU A 30 -0.97 13.29 -37.20
C LEU A 30 -1.61 14.68 -37.18
N PHE A 31 -1.57 15.37 -36.04
CA PHE A 31 -2.07 16.73 -35.93
C PHE A 31 -1.28 17.69 -36.82
N ASP A 32 0.06 17.68 -36.74
CA ASP A 32 0.90 18.55 -37.56
C ASP A 32 0.78 18.20 -39.06
N LEU A 33 0.76 16.91 -39.42
CA LEU A 33 0.56 16.47 -40.81
C LEU A 33 -0.80 16.91 -41.36
N PHE A 34 -1.86 16.82 -40.54
CA PHE A 34 -3.19 17.28 -40.93
C PHE A 34 -3.19 18.79 -41.17
N TYR A 35 -2.56 19.55 -40.27
CA TYR A 35 -2.48 21.00 -40.38
C TYR A 35 -1.68 21.43 -41.62
N ASP A 36 -0.57 20.77 -41.93
CA ASP A 36 0.27 21.16 -43.06
C ASP A 36 -0.26 20.68 -44.42
N LEU A 37 -0.85 19.48 -44.50
CA LEU A 37 -1.24 18.87 -45.78
C LEU A 37 -2.70 19.10 -46.16
N VAL A 38 -3.58 19.21 -45.17
CA VAL A 38 -5.03 19.22 -45.38
C VAL A 38 -5.56 20.64 -45.28
N VAL A 39 -5.25 21.38 -44.21
CA VAL A 39 -5.82 22.71 -43.95
C VAL A 39 -5.59 23.71 -45.11
N PRO A 40 -4.40 23.81 -45.73
CA PRO A 40 -4.18 24.74 -46.84
C PRO A 40 -5.06 24.47 -48.06
N LYS A 41 -5.54 23.24 -48.26
CA LYS A 41 -6.43 22.88 -49.39
C LYS A 41 -7.86 23.40 -49.23
N TYR A 42 -8.27 23.73 -48.01
CA TYR A 42 -9.65 24.14 -47.69
C TYR A 42 -9.77 25.61 -47.25
N MET A 43 -8.66 26.32 -47.00
CA MET A 43 -8.68 27.75 -46.74
C MET A 43 -8.62 28.53 -48.07
N SER A 44 -9.78 29.04 -48.51
CA SER A 44 -10.01 29.69 -49.82
C SER A 44 -9.33 31.04 -50.03
N ASN A 45 -8.76 31.66 -49.00
CA ASN A 45 -7.95 32.87 -49.12
C ASN A 45 -6.60 32.52 -48.55
N GLY A 46 -5.51 32.72 -49.30
CA GLY A 46 -4.14 32.41 -48.91
C GLY A 46 -3.83 32.92 -47.51
N GLY A 47 -4.12 32.10 -46.51
CA GLY A 47 -3.77 32.33 -45.13
C GLY A 47 -2.27 32.15 -45.06
N ASP A 48 -1.57 33.16 -44.55
CA ASP A 48 -0.13 33.07 -44.32
C ASP A 48 0.18 31.73 -43.67
N SER A 49 0.92 30.89 -44.39
CA SER A 49 1.42 29.63 -43.85
C SER A 49 2.32 29.99 -42.69
N ILE A 50 1.82 29.84 -41.46
CA ILE A 50 2.60 30.11 -40.26
C ILE A 50 3.72 29.08 -40.20
N SER A 51 4.93 29.50 -40.55
CA SER A 51 6.13 28.67 -40.39
C SER A 51 6.57 28.75 -38.94
N TYR A 52 6.23 27.73 -38.15
CA TYR A 52 6.73 27.60 -36.78
C TYR A 52 8.25 27.54 -36.76
N PHE A 53 8.87 28.20 -35.78
CA PHE A 53 10.33 28.31 -35.68
C PHE A 53 11.04 26.95 -35.66
N PHE A 54 10.55 26.00 -34.86
CA PHE A 54 11.12 24.65 -34.83
C PHE A 54 10.50 23.71 -35.88
N GLY A 55 9.23 23.92 -36.27
CA GLY A 55 8.50 22.98 -37.12
C GLY A 55 8.66 21.52 -36.65
N TYR A 56 9.00 20.62 -37.58
CA TYR A 56 9.21 19.20 -37.27
C TYR A 56 10.45 18.89 -36.40
N TRP A 57 11.36 19.85 -36.15
CA TRP A 57 12.50 19.63 -35.24
C TRP A 57 12.06 19.35 -33.80
N ILE A 58 10.85 19.75 -33.42
CA ILE A 58 10.29 19.44 -32.10
C ILE A 58 10.23 17.94 -31.84
N TYR A 59 9.94 17.14 -32.88
CA TYR A 59 9.94 15.69 -32.80
C TYR A 59 11.32 15.12 -32.57
N VAL A 60 12.36 15.70 -33.18
CA VAL A 60 13.76 15.29 -32.96
C VAL A 60 14.15 15.48 -31.49
N PHE A 61 13.81 16.64 -30.90
CA PHE A 61 14.05 16.89 -29.49
C PHE A 61 13.26 15.94 -28.58
N LEU A 62 12.00 15.65 -28.91
CA LEU A 62 11.19 14.70 -28.15
C LEU A 62 11.71 13.27 -28.29
N PHE A 63 12.14 12.82 -29.47
CA PHE A 63 12.74 11.49 -29.67
C PHE A 63 14.06 11.34 -28.90
N ALA A 64 14.82 12.41 -28.70
CA ALA A 64 16.01 12.41 -27.87
C ALA A 64 15.74 12.12 -26.37
N LEU A 65 14.47 12.12 -25.94
CA LEU A 65 14.09 11.72 -24.57
C LEU A 65 13.99 10.19 -24.41
N ILE A 66 13.94 9.41 -25.49
CA ILE A 66 13.83 7.94 -25.42
C ILE A 66 14.98 7.30 -24.63
N PRO A 67 16.27 7.65 -24.86
CA PRO A 67 17.38 7.14 -24.06
C PRO A 67 17.24 7.47 -22.56
N VAL A 68 16.75 8.67 -22.22
CA VAL A 68 16.49 9.08 -20.84
C VAL A 68 15.38 8.25 -20.21
N ALA A 69 14.30 7.98 -20.94
CA ALA A 69 13.23 7.11 -20.51
C ALA A 69 13.72 5.69 -20.22
N ILE A 70 14.51 5.10 -21.14
CA ILE A 70 15.11 3.78 -20.97
C ILE A 70 16.00 3.75 -19.72
N TYR A 71 16.81 4.78 -19.50
CA TYR A 71 17.65 4.90 -18.32
C TYR A 71 16.84 4.94 -17.01
N LEU A 72 15.77 5.75 -16.96
CA LEU A 72 14.90 5.86 -15.78
C LEU A 72 14.15 4.55 -15.48
N ILE A 73 13.68 3.85 -16.53
CA ILE A 73 13.03 2.54 -16.41
C ILE A 73 14.03 1.52 -15.82
N LYS A 74 15.27 1.48 -16.32
CA LYS A 74 16.33 0.60 -15.77
C LYS A 74 16.64 0.87 -14.30
N LYS A 75 16.46 2.11 -13.83
CA LYS A 75 16.65 2.50 -12.42
C LYS A 75 15.40 2.33 -11.55
N LYS A 76 14.35 1.63 -12.03
CA LYS A 76 13.05 1.48 -11.36
C LYS A 76 12.37 2.82 -11.02
N LYS A 77 12.63 3.86 -11.83
CA LYS A 77 12.03 5.20 -11.72
C LYS A 77 11.14 5.51 -12.93
N SER A 78 10.39 4.52 -13.39
CA SER A 78 9.47 4.65 -14.55
C SER A 78 8.46 5.77 -14.38
N TYR A 79 8.00 6.03 -13.15
CA TYR A 79 7.07 7.10 -12.84
C TYR A 79 7.57 8.50 -13.22
N LEU A 80 8.88 8.73 -13.29
CA LEU A 80 9.45 10.04 -13.67
C LEU A 80 9.35 10.32 -15.17
N VAL A 81 9.24 9.29 -16.01
CA VAL A 81 9.29 9.45 -17.47
C VAL A 81 8.16 10.33 -17.97
N LYS A 82 6.93 10.14 -17.48
CA LYS A 82 5.76 10.97 -17.85
C LYS A 82 5.95 12.44 -17.50
N TYR A 83 6.62 12.75 -16.39
CA TYR A 83 6.95 14.13 -16.01
C TYR A 83 7.98 14.74 -16.94
N VAL A 84 9.06 14.01 -17.23
CA VAL A 84 10.12 14.47 -18.14
C VAL A 84 9.52 14.79 -19.51
N TYR A 85 8.72 13.88 -20.07
CA TYR A 85 8.07 14.08 -21.36
C TYR A 85 7.14 15.30 -21.38
N PHE A 86 6.23 15.41 -20.40
CA PHE A 86 5.29 16.53 -20.35
C PHE A 86 6.00 17.88 -20.17
N ILE A 87 6.97 17.96 -19.26
CA ILE A 87 7.72 19.20 -18.99
C ILE A 87 8.53 19.59 -20.23
N SER A 88 9.30 18.66 -20.81
CA SER A 88 10.07 18.93 -22.03
C SER A 88 9.18 19.37 -23.18
N TYR A 89 8.05 18.68 -23.40
CA TYR A 89 7.06 19.07 -24.41
C TYR A 89 6.54 20.50 -24.18
N THR A 90 6.09 20.81 -22.95
CA THR A 90 5.49 22.10 -22.62
C THR A 90 6.49 23.24 -22.77
N VAL A 91 7.73 23.05 -22.33
CA VAL A 91 8.81 24.05 -22.45
C VAL A 91 9.21 24.26 -23.91
N LEU A 92 9.37 23.19 -24.69
CA LEU A 92 9.73 23.29 -26.10
C LEU A 92 8.65 24.03 -26.90
N TYR A 93 7.38 23.71 -26.69
CA TYR A 93 6.28 24.42 -27.35
C TYR A 93 6.15 25.87 -26.87
N LEU A 94 6.38 26.16 -25.58
CA LEU A 94 6.41 27.54 -25.10
C LEU A 94 7.49 28.37 -25.82
N ILE A 95 8.70 27.82 -25.94
CA ILE A 95 9.81 28.48 -26.66
C ILE A 95 9.45 28.64 -28.14
N ASN A 96 8.88 27.61 -28.76
CA ASN A 96 8.42 27.66 -30.15
C ASN A 96 7.40 28.79 -30.37
N ASP A 97 6.40 28.89 -29.50
CA ASP A 97 5.34 29.89 -29.58
C ASP A 97 5.92 31.31 -29.41
N ILE A 98 6.79 31.51 -28.42
CA ILE A 98 7.46 32.81 -28.20
C ILE A 98 8.30 33.19 -29.42
N LEU A 99 9.17 32.31 -29.92
CA LEU A 99 10.04 32.62 -31.05
C LEU A 99 9.29 32.84 -32.36
N THR A 100 8.13 32.20 -32.53
CA THR A 100 7.33 32.31 -33.76
C THR A 100 6.46 33.57 -33.77
N PHE A 101 5.87 33.95 -32.63
CA PHE A 101 4.80 34.95 -32.61
C PHE A 101 5.16 36.26 -31.93
N VAL A 102 6.29 36.37 -31.22
CA VAL A 102 6.73 37.68 -30.69
C VAL A 102 6.89 38.69 -31.84
N GLY A 103 6.24 39.85 -31.68
CA GLY A 103 6.15 40.88 -32.72
C GLY A 103 4.98 40.71 -33.70
N ASN A 104 4.30 39.56 -33.70
CA ASN A 104 3.13 39.27 -34.53
C ASN A 104 1.98 38.61 -33.72
N PRO A 105 1.45 39.29 -32.69
CA PRO A 105 0.45 38.71 -31.78
C PRO A 105 -0.84 38.25 -32.45
N GLU A 106 -1.25 38.92 -33.54
CA GLU A 106 -2.49 38.63 -34.26
C GLU A 106 -2.48 37.25 -34.96
N LEU A 107 -1.28 36.71 -35.23
CA LEU A 107 -1.10 35.39 -35.83
C LEU A 107 -1.16 34.25 -34.80
N TYR A 108 -1.12 34.56 -33.50
CA TYR A 108 -1.17 33.56 -32.44
C TYR A 108 -2.57 32.97 -32.31
N ARG A 109 -2.78 31.83 -32.99
CA ARG A 109 -3.95 30.97 -32.83
C ARG A 109 -3.69 30.05 -31.64
N SER A 110 -4.21 30.43 -30.47
CA SER A 110 -4.05 29.66 -29.24
C SER A 110 -4.72 28.27 -29.35
N GLY A 111 -4.16 27.28 -28.66
CA GLY A 111 -4.72 25.93 -28.54
C GLY A 111 -3.96 24.88 -29.35
N ASN A 112 -3.43 23.86 -28.65
CA ASN A 112 -2.85 22.67 -29.25
C ASN A 112 -3.61 21.41 -28.77
N PRO A 113 -4.25 20.62 -29.65
CA PRO A 113 -4.96 19.40 -29.28
C PRO A 113 -4.12 18.36 -28.53
N VAL A 114 -2.79 18.36 -28.72
CA VAL A 114 -1.87 17.49 -27.98
C VAL A 114 -1.83 17.83 -26.49
N GLU A 115 -2.03 19.09 -26.10
CA GLU A 115 -2.12 19.50 -24.69
C GLU A 115 -3.43 19.06 -24.06
N ILE A 116 -4.52 19.10 -24.84
CA ILE A 116 -5.81 18.54 -24.44
C ILE A 116 -5.67 17.04 -24.17
N PHE A 117 -4.94 16.32 -25.03
CA PHE A 117 -4.60 14.91 -24.83
C PHE A 117 -3.84 14.70 -23.51
N TRP A 118 -2.80 15.47 -23.23
CA TRP A 118 -2.05 15.36 -21.97
C TRP A 118 -2.96 15.58 -20.76
N LEU A 119 -3.79 16.62 -20.79
CA LEU A 119 -4.69 16.96 -19.70
C LEU A 119 -5.74 15.88 -19.45
N LEU A 120 -6.47 15.47 -20.50
CA LEU A 120 -7.58 14.51 -20.39
C LEU A 120 -7.12 13.09 -20.09
N LEU A 121 -5.91 12.70 -20.49
CA LEU A 121 -5.39 11.36 -20.20
C LEU A 121 -4.47 11.31 -18.97
N SER A 122 -4.11 12.45 -18.37
CA SER A 122 -3.39 12.46 -17.10
C SER A 122 -4.06 11.64 -15.97
N PRO A 123 -5.41 11.54 -15.87
CA PRO A 123 -6.07 10.71 -14.88
C PRO A 123 -5.81 9.20 -15.00
N ILE A 124 -5.38 8.70 -16.17
CA ILE A 124 -5.09 7.26 -16.37
C ILE A 124 -3.97 6.78 -15.44
N PHE A 125 -3.07 7.67 -15.05
CA PHE A 125 -2.00 7.36 -14.11
C PHE A 125 -2.46 7.34 -12.64
N VAL A 126 -3.74 7.65 -12.37
CA VAL A 126 -4.35 7.66 -11.03
C VAL A 126 -3.53 8.51 -10.03
N SER A 127 -2.88 9.57 -10.52
CA SER A 127 -1.86 10.33 -9.79
C SER A 127 -2.22 11.82 -9.73
N THR A 128 -2.61 12.28 -8.53
CA THR A 128 -2.89 13.70 -8.26
C THR A 128 -1.68 14.60 -8.53
N PRO A 129 -0.44 14.26 -8.10
CA PRO A 129 0.73 15.08 -8.41
C PRO A 129 0.98 15.22 -9.92
N PHE A 130 0.80 14.15 -10.69
CA PHE A 130 0.98 14.21 -12.14
C PHE A 130 -0.09 15.08 -12.81
N PHE A 131 -1.37 14.89 -12.44
CA PHE A 131 -2.47 15.73 -12.90
C PHE A 131 -2.24 17.23 -12.61
N LEU A 132 -1.75 17.56 -11.41
CA LEU A 132 -1.43 18.95 -11.05
C LEU A 132 -0.30 19.52 -11.89
N VAL A 133 0.77 18.75 -12.15
CA VAL A 133 1.86 19.18 -13.04
C VAL A 133 1.34 19.44 -14.44
N VAL A 134 0.46 18.58 -14.97
CA VAL A 134 -0.10 18.73 -16.32
C VAL A 134 -1.01 19.95 -16.41
N SER A 135 -1.97 20.09 -15.48
CA SER A 135 -2.95 21.17 -15.49
C SER A 135 -2.31 22.54 -15.23
N LEU A 136 -1.52 22.68 -14.16
CA LEU A 136 -0.85 23.94 -13.82
C LEU A 136 0.24 24.28 -14.84
N GLY A 137 0.98 23.29 -15.35
CA GLY A 137 1.99 23.51 -16.38
C GLY A 137 1.38 24.03 -17.69
N SER A 138 0.24 23.47 -18.10
CA SER A 138 -0.48 23.94 -19.30
C SER A 138 -1.05 25.35 -19.10
N LEU A 139 -1.64 25.65 -17.94
CA LEU A 139 -2.11 27.00 -17.61
C LEU A 139 -0.96 28.01 -17.59
N ALA A 140 0.15 27.67 -16.95
CA ALA A 140 1.34 28.51 -16.88
C ALA A 140 1.91 28.79 -18.28
N LYS A 141 1.95 27.79 -19.17
CA LYS A 141 2.37 27.95 -20.56
C LYS A 141 1.58 29.06 -21.24
N TYR A 142 0.24 28.99 -21.24
CA TYR A 142 -0.58 29.97 -21.94
C TYR A 142 -0.58 31.34 -21.28
N LEU A 143 -0.45 31.39 -19.95
CA LEU A 143 -0.30 32.66 -19.24
C LEU A 143 0.99 33.37 -19.66
N ILE A 144 2.12 32.64 -19.68
CA ILE A 144 3.43 33.19 -20.09
C ILE A 144 3.37 33.58 -21.56
N ALA A 145 2.87 32.72 -22.45
CA ALA A 145 2.74 33.00 -23.87
C ALA A 145 1.87 34.25 -24.11
N GLY A 146 0.72 34.36 -23.44
CA GLY A 146 -0.18 35.51 -23.56
C GLY A 146 0.48 36.83 -23.13
N ILE A 147 1.26 36.82 -22.05
CA ILE A 147 1.98 38.01 -21.56
C ILE A 147 3.14 38.37 -22.48
N VAL A 148 3.98 37.40 -22.86
CA VAL A 148 5.22 37.65 -23.62
C VAL A 148 4.93 38.00 -25.08
N ILE A 149 4.00 37.30 -25.72
CA ILE A 149 3.61 37.54 -27.11
C ILE A 149 2.67 38.76 -27.21
N GLN A 150 2.04 39.16 -26.09
CA GLN A 150 0.95 40.16 -26.03
C GLN A 150 -0.26 39.73 -26.85
N ALA A 151 -0.63 38.44 -26.77
CA ALA A 151 -1.72 37.85 -27.53
C ALA A 151 -2.98 37.64 -26.66
N PRO A 152 -4.04 38.48 -26.81
CA PRO A 152 -5.28 38.34 -26.03
C PRO A 152 -5.96 36.98 -26.24
N ASN A 153 -5.78 36.37 -27.42
CA ASN A 153 -6.36 35.07 -27.77
C ASN A 153 -5.89 33.92 -26.87
N ALA A 154 -4.77 34.08 -26.14
CA ALA A 154 -4.32 33.10 -25.15
C ALA A 154 -5.38 32.85 -24.05
N PHE A 155 -6.23 33.83 -23.77
CA PHE A 155 -7.33 33.71 -22.80
C PHE A 155 -8.29 32.56 -23.11
N PHE A 156 -8.62 32.33 -24.39
CA PHE A 156 -9.52 31.24 -24.79
C PHE A 156 -8.93 29.86 -24.46
N ALA A 157 -7.62 29.68 -24.68
CA ALA A 157 -6.94 28.44 -24.34
C ALA A 157 -6.85 28.23 -22.83
N ILE A 158 -6.59 29.28 -22.04
CA ILE A 158 -6.61 29.24 -20.57
C ILE A 158 -7.99 28.79 -20.07
N MET A 159 -9.06 29.42 -20.58
CA MET A 159 -10.44 29.09 -20.21
C MET A 159 -10.78 27.64 -20.57
N LEU A 160 -10.42 27.20 -21.78
CA LEU A 160 -10.63 25.82 -22.22
C LEU A 160 -9.88 24.82 -21.33
N ILE A 161 -8.60 25.06 -21.04
CA ILE A 161 -7.80 24.20 -20.15
C ILE A 161 -8.38 24.18 -18.75
N ALA A 162 -8.83 25.31 -18.21
CA ALA A 162 -9.45 25.34 -16.89
C ALA A 162 -10.72 24.47 -16.85
N ILE A 163 -11.58 24.57 -17.86
CA ILE A 163 -12.80 23.75 -17.97
C ILE A 163 -12.45 22.27 -18.08
N LEU A 164 -11.53 21.91 -18.99
CA LEU A 164 -11.11 20.53 -19.20
C LEU A 164 -10.38 19.96 -17.98
N ALA A 165 -9.65 20.78 -17.23
CA ALA A 165 -8.99 20.37 -15.99
C ALA A 165 -10.01 19.99 -14.92
N VAL A 166 -11.13 20.71 -14.82
CA VAL A 166 -12.24 20.32 -13.92
C VAL A 166 -12.80 18.96 -14.31
N LEU A 167 -13.05 18.71 -15.61
CA LEU A 167 -13.53 17.42 -16.09
C LEU A 167 -12.52 16.29 -15.82
N ALA A 168 -11.24 16.51 -16.12
CA ALA A 168 -10.17 15.54 -15.86
C ALA A 168 -10.01 15.27 -14.35
N TYR A 169 -10.18 16.27 -13.50
CA TYR A 169 -10.17 16.11 -12.04
C TYR A 169 -11.32 15.24 -11.53
N ILE A 170 -12.53 15.42 -12.07
CA ILE A 170 -13.69 14.56 -11.75
C ILE A 170 -13.38 13.11 -12.14
N ILE A 171 -12.82 12.88 -13.33
CA ILE A 171 -12.44 11.54 -13.80
C ILE A 171 -11.37 10.93 -12.88
N LEU A 172 -10.34 11.69 -12.51
CA LEU A 172 -9.30 11.25 -11.59
C LEU A 172 -9.88 10.81 -10.24
N ASN A 173 -10.74 11.62 -9.63
CA ASN A 173 -11.37 11.30 -8.36
C ASN A 173 -12.25 10.05 -8.45
N ARG A 174 -12.97 9.88 -9.56
CA ARG A 174 -13.75 8.66 -9.82
C ARG A 174 -12.85 7.43 -9.90
N PHE A 175 -11.76 7.47 -10.67
CA PHE A 175 -10.81 6.36 -10.75
C PHE A 175 -10.19 6.04 -9.39
N GLN A 176 -9.74 7.06 -8.65
CA GLN A 176 -9.20 6.87 -7.30
C GLN A 176 -10.23 6.24 -6.35
N SER A 177 -11.49 6.68 -6.43
CA SER A 177 -12.58 6.11 -5.63
C SER A 177 -12.85 4.65 -5.98
N TYR A 178 -12.84 4.27 -7.27
CA TYR A 178 -13.00 2.87 -7.68
C TYR A 178 -11.83 2.00 -7.21
N VAL A 179 -10.59 2.46 -7.37
CA VAL A 179 -9.41 1.75 -6.89
C VAL A 179 -9.48 1.55 -5.38
N ASN A 180 -9.85 2.59 -4.63
CA ASN A 180 -10.00 2.50 -3.18
C ASN A 180 -11.15 1.57 -2.79
N ALA A 181 -12.29 1.60 -3.48
CA ALA A 181 -13.41 0.72 -3.22
C ALA A 181 -13.04 -0.76 -3.45
N VAL A 182 -12.32 -1.06 -4.53
CA VAL A 182 -11.81 -2.42 -4.81
C VAL A 182 -10.81 -2.85 -3.74
N LYS A 183 -9.86 -1.98 -3.36
CA LYS A 183 -8.90 -2.27 -2.28
C LYS A 183 -9.61 -2.58 -0.96
N THR A 184 -10.55 -1.74 -0.56
CA THR A 184 -11.33 -1.92 0.67
C THR A 184 -12.17 -3.20 0.62
N SER A 185 -12.79 -3.51 -0.52
CA SER A 185 -13.56 -4.74 -0.68
C SER A 185 -12.69 -6.00 -0.53
N TYR A 186 -11.50 -6.00 -1.14
CA TYR A 186 -10.53 -7.09 -0.99
C TYR A 186 -10.08 -7.24 0.47
N ASP A 187 -9.78 -6.12 1.13
CA ASP A 187 -9.40 -6.11 2.55
C ASP A 187 -10.50 -6.67 3.45
N GLN A 188 -11.76 -6.29 3.22
CA GLN A 188 -12.91 -6.80 3.97
C GLN A 188 -13.14 -8.30 3.74
N GLN A 189 -12.94 -8.78 2.51
CA GLN A 189 -13.04 -10.21 2.19
C GLN A 189 -11.94 -11.01 2.91
N LEU A 190 -10.69 -10.54 2.88
CA LEU A 190 -9.59 -11.18 3.60
C LEU A 190 -9.87 -11.24 5.09
N VAL A 191 -10.34 -10.13 5.68
CA VAL A 191 -10.80 -10.08 7.07
C VAL A 191 -11.87 -11.13 7.34
N GLY A 192 -12.90 -11.22 6.50
CA GLY A 192 -13.98 -12.20 6.66
C GLY A 192 -13.48 -13.64 6.62
N ILE A 193 -12.55 -13.96 5.72
CA ILE A 193 -11.92 -15.28 5.61
C ILE A 193 -11.11 -15.59 6.87
N VAL A 194 -10.27 -14.66 7.33
CA VAL A 194 -9.47 -14.83 8.55
C VAL A 194 -10.37 -15.07 9.76
N LYS A 195 -11.44 -14.29 9.92
CA LYS A 195 -12.45 -14.52 10.98
C LYS A 195 -13.07 -15.91 10.88
N GLY A 196 -13.48 -16.34 9.68
CA GLY A 196 -14.07 -17.67 9.48
C GLY A 196 -13.10 -18.81 9.85
N VAL A 197 -11.82 -18.65 9.53
CA VAL A 197 -10.77 -19.59 9.92
C VAL A 197 -10.60 -19.65 11.44
N ILE A 198 -10.54 -18.50 12.12
CA ILE A 198 -10.46 -18.44 13.59
C ILE A 198 -11.70 -19.08 14.22
N SER A 199 -12.90 -18.73 13.76
CA SER A 199 -14.13 -19.32 14.28
C SER A 199 -14.15 -20.84 14.11
N THR A 200 -13.63 -21.36 12.99
CA THR A 200 -13.51 -22.81 12.76
C THR A 200 -12.51 -23.45 13.73
N LEU A 201 -11.39 -22.77 14.00
CA LEU A 201 -10.39 -23.24 14.95
C LEU A 201 -10.96 -23.26 16.39
N GLU A 202 -11.69 -22.23 16.79
CA GLU A 202 -12.32 -22.14 18.11
C GLU A 202 -13.47 -23.12 18.31
N LEU A 203 -14.12 -23.59 17.23
CA LEU A 203 -15.07 -24.71 17.33
C LEU A 203 -14.35 -26.03 17.67
N LYS A 204 -13.10 -26.18 17.22
CA LYS A 204 -12.26 -27.35 17.50
C LYS A 204 -11.59 -27.27 18.89
N ASP A 205 -11.21 -26.07 19.33
CA ASP A 205 -10.68 -25.80 20.67
C ASP A 205 -11.58 -24.79 21.42
N PRO A 206 -12.69 -25.23 22.03
CA PRO A 206 -13.62 -24.34 22.71
C PRO A 206 -13.00 -23.56 23.88
N TYR A 207 -11.90 -24.05 24.45
CA TYR A 207 -11.21 -23.41 25.56
C TYR A 207 -10.41 -22.17 25.14
N THR A 208 -10.12 -22.01 23.84
CA THR A 208 -9.42 -20.84 23.29
C THR A 208 -10.36 -19.84 22.63
N ARG A 209 -11.66 -19.87 22.92
CA ARG A 209 -12.60 -18.89 22.34
C ARG A 209 -12.21 -17.45 22.69
N GLY A 210 -12.08 -16.59 21.68
CA GLY A 210 -11.63 -15.21 21.78
C GLY A 210 -10.14 -15.05 22.10
N HIS A 211 -9.37 -16.13 22.26
CA HIS A 211 -7.95 -16.09 22.61
C HIS A 211 -7.14 -15.37 21.54
N SER A 212 -7.28 -15.78 20.28
CA SER A 212 -6.57 -15.17 19.16
C SER A 212 -6.82 -13.66 19.06
N GLU A 213 -8.05 -13.22 19.34
CA GLU A 213 -8.42 -11.80 19.31
C GLU A 213 -7.77 -11.01 20.44
N ARG A 214 -7.78 -11.55 21.66
CA ARG A 214 -7.13 -10.90 22.82
C ARG A 214 -5.62 -10.83 22.64
N VAL A 215 -4.99 -11.92 22.20
CA VAL A 215 -3.55 -11.95 21.86
C VAL A 215 -3.20 -10.92 20.80
N ALA A 216 -3.97 -10.87 19.70
CA ALA A 216 -3.75 -9.89 18.65
C ALA A 216 -3.88 -8.44 19.17
N ASN A 217 -4.88 -8.16 20.01
CA ASN A 217 -5.09 -6.84 20.59
C ASN A 217 -3.90 -6.41 21.47
N TYR A 218 -3.51 -7.25 22.43
CA TYR A 218 -2.35 -7.02 23.30
C TYR A 218 -1.06 -6.82 22.49
N ALA A 219 -0.81 -7.71 21.53
CA ALA A 219 0.35 -7.64 20.64
C ALA A 219 0.39 -6.34 19.83
N MET A 220 -0.75 -5.88 19.31
CA MET A 220 -0.87 -4.65 18.53
C MET A 220 -0.64 -3.40 19.37
N ILE A 221 -1.08 -3.38 20.63
CA ILE A 221 -0.82 -2.26 21.55
C ILE A 221 0.67 -2.12 21.79
N LEU A 222 1.36 -3.22 22.10
CA LEU A 222 2.80 -3.21 22.34
C LEU A 222 3.56 -2.83 21.06
N ALA A 223 3.16 -3.36 19.90
CA ALA A 223 3.77 -3.00 18.62
C ALA A 223 3.58 -1.52 18.25
N LYS A 224 2.40 -0.92 18.53
CA LYS A 224 2.13 0.50 18.29
C LYS A 224 2.96 1.40 19.20
N GLU A 225 3.13 1.03 20.47
CA GLU A 225 3.96 1.76 21.43
C GLU A 225 5.43 1.90 20.98
N LEU A 226 5.93 0.95 20.18
CA LEU A 226 7.28 1.01 19.63
C LEU A 226 7.46 2.06 18.52
N GLY A 227 6.38 2.53 17.88
CA GLY A 227 6.41 3.63 16.91
C GLY A 227 7.20 3.40 15.62
N GLN A 228 7.64 2.17 15.33
CA GLN A 228 8.57 1.87 14.25
C GLN A 228 7.97 1.13 13.04
N PHE A 229 6.67 0.83 13.07
CA PHE A 229 5.99 0.05 12.03
C PHE A 229 5.01 0.90 11.23
N SER A 230 4.99 0.70 9.91
CA SER A 230 3.98 1.28 9.03
C SER A 230 2.60 0.66 9.27
N LYS A 231 1.54 1.33 8.81
CA LYS A 231 0.16 0.82 8.90
C LYS A 231 0.00 -0.55 8.22
N ASP A 232 0.64 -0.74 7.06
CA ASP A 232 0.55 -1.99 6.31
C ASP A 232 1.28 -3.14 7.05
N GLU A 233 2.43 -2.87 7.67
CA GLU A 233 3.15 -3.86 8.50
C GLU A 233 2.35 -4.27 9.73
N LEU A 234 1.76 -3.30 10.43
CA LEU A 234 0.88 -3.56 11.58
C LEU A 234 -0.36 -4.37 11.18
N LYS A 235 -0.92 -4.12 9.99
CA LYS A 235 -2.06 -4.88 9.48
C LYS A 235 -1.70 -6.35 9.20
N THR A 236 -0.60 -6.61 8.49
CA THR A 236 -0.09 -7.97 8.27
C THR A 236 0.26 -8.66 9.58
N TYR A 237 0.86 -7.95 10.53
CA TYR A 237 1.17 -8.46 11.87
C TYR A 237 -0.10 -8.86 12.63
N ASN A 238 -1.15 -8.04 12.60
CA ASN A 238 -2.43 -8.36 13.24
C ASN A 238 -3.02 -9.68 12.72
N TYR A 239 -3.01 -9.92 11.40
CA TYR A 239 -3.47 -11.20 10.85
C TYR A 239 -2.61 -12.38 11.28
N ALA A 240 -1.29 -12.20 11.39
CA ALA A 240 -0.40 -13.27 11.87
C ALA A 240 -0.65 -13.59 13.35
N CYS A 241 -0.90 -12.59 14.20
CA CYS A 241 -1.30 -12.81 15.59
C CYS A 241 -2.63 -13.55 15.70
N LEU A 242 -3.62 -13.17 14.88
CA LEU A 242 -4.91 -13.84 14.86
C LEU A 242 -4.81 -15.33 14.45
N LEU A 243 -3.83 -15.65 13.62
CA LEU A 243 -3.60 -16.99 13.06
C LEU A 243 -2.43 -17.74 13.72
N HIS A 244 -1.84 -17.24 14.82
CA HIS A 244 -0.64 -17.84 15.44
C HIS A 244 -0.82 -19.33 15.77
N ASP A 245 -2.04 -19.70 16.15
CA ASP A 245 -2.44 -21.04 16.56
C ASP A 245 -3.04 -21.90 15.42
N ILE A 246 -3.07 -21.44 14.17
CA ILE A 246 -3.79 -22.11 13.07
C ILE A 246 -3.36 -23.57 12.85
N GLY A 247 -2.11 -23.91 13.16
CA GLY A 247 -1.62 -25.29 13.05
C GLY A 247 -2.29 -26.28 14.00
N LYS A 248 -3.00 -25.82 15.04
CA LYS A 248 -3.80 -26.68 15.93
C LYS A 248 -4.89 -27.45 15.18
N VAL A 249 -5.24 -27.02 13.95
CA VAL A 249 -6.11 -27.78 13.04
C VAL A 249 -5.62 -29.22 12.79
N ASN A 250 -4.31 -29.47 12.88
CA ASN A 250 -3.72 -30.80 12.66
C ASN A 250 -3.54 -31.64 13.95
N ILE A 251 -3.85 -31.07 15.13
CA ILE A 251 -3.64 -31.75 16.41
C ILE A 251 -4.85 -32.65 16.73
N PRO A 252 -4.66 -33.93 17.12
CA PRO A 252 -5.78 -34.81 17.45
C PRO A 252 -6.66 -34.28 18.58
N ASP A 253 -7.98 -34.41 18.44
CA ASP A 253 -8.96 -33.87 19.40
C ASP A 253 -8.80 -34.46 20.81
N ASN A 254 -8.45 -35.75 20.92
CA ASN A 254 -8.20 -36.41 22.19
C ASN A 254 -6.99 -35.85 22.95
N ILE A 255 -6.05 -35.20 22.25
CA ILE A 255 -4.91 -34.50 22.84
C ILE A 255 -5.31 -33.04 23.15
N LEU A 256 -5.92 -32.36 22.18
CA LEU A 256 -6.25 -30.94 22.29
C LEU A 256 -7.31 -30.65 23.36
N MET A 257 -8.31 -31.52 23.50
CA MET A 257 -9.43 -31.38 24.45
C MET A 257 -9.20 -32.12 25.78
N LYS A 258 -7.99 -32.64 26.04
CA LYS A 258 -7.72 -33.44 27.23
C LYS A 258 -7.95 -32.62 28.52
N PRO A 259 -8.76 -33.10 29.50
CA PRO A 259 -9.05 -32.35 30.73
C PRO A 259 -7.95 -32.46 31.80
N THR A 260 -6.90 -33.26 31.55
CA THR A 260 -5.77 -33.46 32.46
C THR A 260 -4.48 -32.91 31.85
N ALA A 261 -3.40 -32.91 32.64
CA ALA A 261 -2.07 -32.66 32.10
C ALA A 261 -1.73 -33.63 30.95
N LEU A 262 -1.00 -33.11 29.98
CA LEU A 262 -0.49 -33.86 28.84
C LEU A 262 0.72 -34.71 29.26
N THR A 263 0.89 -35.87 28.62
CA THR A 263 2.15 -36.60 28.71
C THR A 263 3.23 -35.87 27.89
N LYS A 264 4.49 -36.30 28.05
CA LYS A 264 5.59 -35.71 27.27
C LYS A 264 5.39 -35.94 25.78
N GLU A 265 4.95 -37.14 25.40
CA GLU A 265 4.71 -37.55 24.02
C GLU A 265 3.55 -36.75 23.40
N GLU A 266 2.47 -36.54 24.14
CA GLU A 266 1.36 -35.68 23.73
C GLU A 266 1.79 -34.22 23.56
N TYR A 267 2.66 -33.73 24.47
CA TYR A 267 3.18 -32.37 24.38
C TYR A 267 4.09 -32.17 23.17
N GLU A 268 4.92 -33.16 22.79
CA GLU A 268 5.70 -33.12 21.55
C GLU A 268 4.81 -33.01 20.30
N ILE A 269 3.62 -33.64 20.31
CA ILE A 269 2.64 -33.47 19.22
C ILE A 269 2.14 -32.03 19.18
N ILE A 270 1.80 -31.43 20.33
CA ILE A 270 1.38 -30.01 20.38
C ILE A 270 2.44 -29.06 19.84
N LYS A 271 3.73 -29.31 20.14
CA LYS A 271 4.83 -28.47 19.67
C LYS A 271 4.97 -28.39 18.14
N SER A 272 4.31 -29.27 17.39
CA SER A 272 4.33 -29.25 15.92
C SER A 272 3.44 -28.14 15.31
N HIS A 273 2.49 -27.57 16.05
CA HIS A 273 1.53 -26.63 15.49
C HIS A 273 2.14 -25.33 14.91
N PRO A 274 3.26 -24.76 15.42
CA PRO A 274 3.81 -23.53 14.83
C PRO A 274 4.34 -23.78 13.41
N GLU A 275 5.06 -24.88 13.20
CA GLU A 275 5.57 -25.28 11.87
C GLU A 275 4.41 -25.60 10.91
N ILE A 276 3.42 -26.35 11.38
CA ILE A 276 2.25 -26.68 10.56
C ILE A 276 1.45 -25.42 10.21
N GLY A 277 1.32 -24.49 11.15
CA GLY A 277 0.62 -23.23 10.97
C GLY A 277 1.28 -22.35 9.92
N GLU A 278 2.60 -22.18 10.00
CA GLU A 278 3.38 -21.51 8.96
C GLU A 278 3.16 -22.16 7.59
N ARG A 279 3.27 -23.49 7.51
CA ARG A 279 3.08 -24.22 6.25
C ARG A 279 1.69 -23.99 5.67
N ALA A 280 0.65 -23.99 6.51
CA ALA A 280 -0.74 -23.80 6.11
C ALA A 280 -0.99 -22.42 5.49
N VAL A 281 -0.30 -21.38 5.96
CA VAL A 281 -0.50 -20.00 5.47
C VAL A 281 0.63 -19.47 4.58
N SER A 282 1.64 -20.29 4.30
CA SER A 282 2.83 -19.92 3.52
C SER A 282 2.53 -19.31 2.15
N ASN A 283 1.42 -19.73 1.53
CA ASN A 283 0.97 -19.27 0.21
C ASN A 283 -0.16 -18.22 0.27
N VAL A 284 -0.51 -17.72 1.47
CA VAL A 284 -1.57 -16.72 1.63
C VAL A 284 -1.00 -15.32 1.42
N ASP A 285 -1.50 -14.64 0.40
CA ASP A 285 -1.19 -13.24 0.14
C ASP A 285 -1.66 -12.33 1.28
N GLY A 286 -0.79 -11.40 1.69
CA GLY A 286 -1.05 -10.45 2.77
C GLY A 286 -0.47 -10.85 4.13
N LEU A 287 0.12 -12.05 4.25
CA LEU A 287 0.78 -12.53 5.48
C LEU A 287 2.31 -12.54 5.41
N GLN A 288 2.92 -12.47 4.22
CA GLN A 288 4.35 -12.75 3.98
C GLN A 288 5.34 -11.87 4.78
N GLY A 289 4.90 -10.74 5.35
CA GLY A 289 5.72 -9.91 6.23
C GLY A 289 5.80 -10.39 7.67
N SER A 290 4.87 -11.23 8.11
CA SER A 290 4.69 -11.60 9.52
C SER A 290 4.45 -13.09 9.74
N ILE A 291 4.59 -13.95 8.71
CA ILE A 291 4.42 -15.42 8.83
C ILE A 291 5.30 -16.00 9.94
N SER A 292 6.51 -15.46 10.12
CA SER A 292 7.45 -15.91 11.16
C SER A 292 6.90 -15.77 12.59
N VAL A 293 5.88 -14.94 12.81
CA VAL A 293 5.14 -14.88 14.08
C VAL A 293 4.50 -16.23 14.39
N ILE A 294 3.85 -16.85 13.39
CA ILE A 294 3.16 -18.13 13.56
C ILE A 294 4.15 -19.22 13.89
N ARG A 295 5.32 -19.26 13.22
CA ARG A 295 6.35 -20.27 13.50
C ARG A 295 7.02 -20.07 14.86
N SER A 296 7.35 -18.83 15.22
CA SER A 296 8.30 -18.55 16.31
C SER A 296 7.66 -17.96 17.57
N HIS A 297 6.34 -17.87 17.69
CA HIS A 297 5.69 -17.28 18.88
C HIS A 297 5.93 -18.08 20.17
N HIS A 298 6.38 -19.33 20.07
CA HIS A 298 6.79 -20.17 21.21
C HIS A 298 8.30 -20.27 21.41
N GLU A 299 9.08 -19.53 20.63
CA GLU A 299 10.50 -19.37 20.90
C GLU A 299 10.71 -18.58 22.20
N ARG A 300 11.79 -18.90 22.91
CA ARG A 300 12.13 -18.28 24.18
C ARG A 300 13.45 -17.55 24.06
N TRP A 301 13.56 -16.39 24.69
CA TRP A 301 14.78 -15.57 24.66
C TRP A 301 16.05 -16.36 25.04
N ASP A 302 15.94 -17.32 25.96
CA ASP A 302 17.01 -18.20 26.44
C ASP A 302 17.37 -19.37 25.48
N GLY A 303 16.63 -19.57 24.38
CA GLY A 303 16.83 -20.66 23.42
C GLY A 303 16.21 -21.98 23.85
N LYS A 304 15.37 -22.02 24.89
CA LYS A 304 14.68 -23.24 25.36
C LYS A 304 13.28 -23.42 24.76
N GLY A 305 12.94 -22.60 23.76
CA GLY A 305 11.65 -22.59 23.08
C GLY A 305 11.54 -23.69 22.02
N TYR A 306 10.55 -23.56 21.14
CA TYR A 306 10.33 -24.43 20.00
C TYR A 306 9.66 -23.63 18.87
N PRO A 307 9.72 -24.09 17.60
CA PRO A 307 10.29 -25.35 17.11
C PRO A 307 11.80 -25.35 16.85
N ASP A 308 12.42 -24.19 16.65
CA ASP A 308 13.78 -24.05 16.12
C ASP A 308 14.83 -23.76 17.22
N GLN A 309 14.39 -23.44 18.45
CA GLN A 309 15.26 -23.13 19.60
C GLN A 309 16.12 -21.87 19.36
N LEU A 310 15.57 -20.89 18.65
CA LEU A 310 16.22 -19.62 18.36
C LEU A 310 16.50 -18.85 19.66
N LYS A 311 17.65 -18.16 19.73
CA LYS A 311 18.07 -17.45 20.94
C LYS A 311 18.18 -15.94 20.72
N GLY A 312 17.66 -15.17 21.67
CA GLY A 312 17.80 -13.72 21.68
C GLY A 312 17.25 -13.07 20.40
N VAL A 313 18.13 -12.35 19.69
CA VAL A 313 17.78 -11.58 18.49
C VAL A 313 17.57 -12.43 17.24
N GLU A 314 17.91 -13.73 17.28
CA GLU A 314 17.59 -14.67 16.19
C GLU A 314 16.08 -14.87 16.08
N ILE A 315 15.35 -14.69 17.19
CA ILE A 315 13.90 -14.75 17.21
C ILE A 315 13.35 -13.52 16.46
N PRO A 316 12.47 -13.73 15.46
CA PRO A 316 11.81 -12.64 14.75
C PRO A 316 11.20 -11.63 15.74
N TYR A 317 11.47 -10.34 15.53
CA TYR A 317 11.12 -9.29 16.48
C TYR A 317 9.62 -9.25 16.81
N LEU A 318 8.77 -9.39 15.78
CA LEU A 318 7.32 -9.47 15.95
C LEU A 318 6.87 -10.72 16.72
N ALA A 319 7.56 -11.86 16.57
CA ALA A 319 7.24 -13.09 17.31
C ALA A 319 7.55 -12.94 18.82
N ARG A 320 8.63 -12.21 19.17
CA ARG A 320 8.95 -11.87 20.56
C ARG A 320 7.84 -11.05 21.21
N ILE A 321 7.24 -10.11 20.48
CA ILE A 321 6.07 -9.35 20.96
C ILE A 321 4.87 -10.29 21.18
N THR A 322 4.55 -11.12 20.18
CA THR A 322 3.43 -12.07 20.27
C THR A 322 3.60 -13.03 21.44
N SER A 323 4.82 -13.50 21.74
CA SER A 323 5.09 -14.40 22.86
C SER A 323 4.69 -13.83 24.23
N ILE A 324 4.87 -12.51 24.43
CA ILE A 324 4.47 -11.82 25.67
C ILE A 324 2.94 -11.73 25.74
N ALA A 325 2.30 -11.37 24.62
CA ALA A 325 0.86 -11.25 24.53
C ALA A 325 0.14 -12.58 24.73
N ASP A 326 0.63 -13.65 24.10
CA ASP A 326 0.11 -15.02 24.26
C ASP A 326 0.27 -15.49 25.72
N ALA A 327 1.45 -15.34 26.31
CA ALA A 327 1.67 -15.73 27.70
C ALA A 327 0.75 -15.00 28.68
N PHE A 328 0.52 -13.69 28.48
CA PHE A 328 -0.39 -12.90 29.30
C PHE A 328 -1.83 -13.40 29.20
N ASP A 329 -2.35 -13.58 27.98
CA ASP A 329 -3.72 -14.05 27.77
C ASP A 329 -3.90 -15.47 28.29
N ALA A 330 -2.93 -16.34 28.02
CA ALA A 330 -2.92 -17.71 28.51
C ALA A 330 -3.01 -17.76 30.04
N MET A 331 -2.26 -16.91 30.75
CA MET A 331 -2.25 -16.84 32.21
C MET A 331 -3.54 -16.26 32.80
N THR A 332 -4.13 -15.27 32.14
CA THR A 332 -5.33 -14.55 32.63
C THR A 332 -6.65 -15.16 32.14
N SER A 333 -6.59 -16.23 31.33
CA SER A 333 -7.76 -16.98 30.87
C SER A 333 -7.88 -18.35 31.56
N SER A 334 -9.10 -18.74 31.91
CA SER A 334 -9.38 -20.07 32.45
C SER A 334 -9.21 -21.15 31.37
N ARG A 335 -8.64 -22.29 31.73
CA ARG A 335 -8.48 -23.47 30.85
C ARG A 335 -9.10 -24.70 31.51
N SER A 336 -9.29 -25.78 30.74
CA SER A 336 -9.87 -27.05 31.23
C SER A 336 -9.22 -27.57 32.52
N TYR A 337 -7.91 -27.37 32.66
CA TYR A 337 -7.09 -27.89 33.75
C TYR A 337 -6.66 -26.84 34.79
N ARG A 338 -6.99 -25.55 34.63
CA ARG A 338 -6.60 -24.49 35.57
C ARG A 338 -7.51 -23.26 35.57
N ALA A 339 -7.65 -22.65 36.74
CA ALA A 339 -8.24 -21.31 36.87
C ALA A 339 -7.29 -20.22 36.32
N ALA A 340 -7.88 -19.12 35.86
CA ALA A 340 -7.15 -17.90 35.50
C ALA A 340 -6.36 -17.33 36.69
N LEU A 341 -5.17 -16.79 36.41
CA LEU A 341 -4.42 -15.97 37.36
C LEU A 341 -4.96 -14.54 37.38
N SER A 342 -4.69 -13.79 38.45
CA SER A 342 -4.95 -12.34 38.44
C SER A 342 -4.05 -11.64 37.43
N VAL A 343 -4.51 -10.48 36.94
CA VAL A 343 -3.76 -9.65 35.99
C VAL A 343 -2.42 -9.19 36.59
N GLU A 344 -2.40 -8.94 37.90
CA GLU A 344 -1.21 -8.57 38.68
C GLU A 344 -0.21 -9.73 38.79
N GLU A 345 -0.70 -10.96 39.00
CA GLU A 345 0.16 -12.14 39.02
C GLU A 345 0.76 -12.42 37.63
N ALA A 346 -0.06 -12.32 36.58
CA ALA A 346 0.43 -12.47 35.20
C ALA A 346 1.49 -11.42 34.84
N TYR A 347 1.33 -10.18 35.30
CA TYR A 347 2.33 -9.12 35.16
C TYR A 347 3.65 -9.49 35.84
N ASN A 348 3.61 -9.90 37.11
CA ASN A 348 4.81 -10.28 37.85
C ASN A 348 5.56 -11.44 37.17
N ARG A 349 4.84 -12.46 36.68
CA ARG A 349 5.46 -13.58 35.95
C ARG A 349 6.14 -13.17 34.65
N ILE A 350 5.58 -12.21 33.92
CA ILE A 350 6.23 -11.66 32.72
C ILE A 350 7.52 -10.92 33.11
N LEU A 351 7.52 -10.17 34.22
CA LEU A 351 8.72 -9.51 34.72
C LEU A 351 9.80 -10.50 35.17
N GLU A 352 9.42 -11.58 35.86
CA GLU A 352 10.34 -12.65 36.26
C GLU A 352 10.92 -13.39 35.05
N GLY A 353 10.14 -13.52 33.98
CA GLY A 353 10.57 -14.10 32.71
C GLY A 353 11.51 -13.23 31.88
N LYS A 354 11.84 -12.01 32.32
CA LYS A 354 12.72 -11.07 31.62
C LYS A 354 14.11 -11.66 31.41
N GLY A 355 14.56 -11.73 30.16
CA GLY A 355 15.88 -12.28 29.79
C GLY A 355 15.98 -13.80 29.85
N THR A 356 14.88 -14.49 30.15
CA THR A 356 14.79 -15.95 30.05
C THR A 356 13.73 -16.33 29.03
N GLN A 357 12.45 -16.20 29.36
CA GLN A 357 11.37 -16.47 28.43
C GLN A 357 11.21 -15.31 27.44
N PHE A 358 11.28 -14.07 27.93
CA PHE A 358 10.91 -12.88 27.18
C PHE A 358 12.10 -11.96 26.93
N ASP A 359 12.02 -11.24 25.81
CA ASP A 359 12.98 -10.20 25.46
C ASP A 359 13.04 -9.10 26.54
N PRO A 360 14.21 -8.82 27.12
CA PRO A 360 14.38 -7.78 28.13
C PRO A 360 13.88 -6.40 27.75
N GLU A 361 14.05 -5.99 26.50
CA GLU A 361 13.66 -4.67 26.01
C GLU A 361 12.14 -4.58 25.84
N LEU A 362 11.53 -5.62 25.28
CA LEU A 362 10.08 -5.68 25.11
C LEU A 362 9.34 -5.79 26.45
N VAL A 363 9.94 -6.39 27.48
CA VAL A 363 9.37 -6.36 28.84
C VAL A 363 9.31 -4.93 29.39
N GLU A 364 10.28 -4.07 29.10
CA GLU A 364 10.20 -2.65 29.51
C GLU A 364 9.12 -1.88 28.74
N VAL A 365 8.86 -2.25 27.49
CA VAL A 365 7.74 -1.70 26.71
C VAL A 365 6.41 -2.20 27.27
N PHE A 366 6.30 -3.50 27.58
CA PHE A 366 5.14 -4.12 28.21
C PHE A 366 4.74 -3.38 29.50
N LYS A 367 5.70 -3.03 30.37
CA LYS A 367 5.41 -2.24 31.59
C LYS A 367 4.68 -0.94 31.30
N ARG A 368 5.03 -0.23 30.23
CA ARG A 368 4.40 1.04 29.85
C ARG A 368 2.96 0.84 29.37
N VAL A 369 2.71 -0.23 28.61
CA VAL A 369 1.37 -0.51 28.05
C VAL A 369 0.46 -1.33 28.96
N PHE A 370 1.00 -1.91 30.03
CA PHE A 370 0.26 -2.77 30.94
C PHE A 370 -1.02 -2.15 31.54
N PRO A 371 -1.06 -0.85 31.92
CA PRO A 371 -2.30 -0.21 32.36
C PRO A 371 -3.43 -0.36 31.32
N THR A 372 -3.12 -0.17 30.04
CA THR A 372 -4.08 -0.35 28.94
C THR A 372 -4.47 -1.82 28.78
N TRP A 373 -3.54 -2.77 28.93
CA TRP A 373 -3.88 -4.21 28.89
C TRP A 373 -4.83 -4.60 30.02
N LYS A 374 -4.64 -4.02 31.22
CA LYS A 374 -5.52 -4.25 32.37
C LYS A 374 -6.94 -3.73 32.13
N GLU A 375 -7.08 -2.54 31.55
CA GLU A 375 -8.38 -1.98 31.15
C GLU A 375 -9.08 -2.88 30.13
N ILE A 376 -8.36 -3.28 29.09
CA ILE A 376 -8.90 -4.16 28.03
C ILE A 376 -9.31 -5.51 28.62
N HIS A 377 -8.47 -6.14 29.44
CA HIS A 377 -8.81 -7.41 30.08
C HIS A 377 -10.09 -7.31 30.92
N LYS A 378 -10.26 -6.19 31.67
CA LYS A 378 -11.48 -5.92 32.42
C LYS A 378 -12.71 -5.83 31.50
N GLU A 379 -12.61 -5.10 30.39
CA GLU A 379 -13.69 -4.99 29.40
C GLU A 379 -14.10 -6.36 28.82
N TRP A 380 -13.12 -7.23 28.52
CA TRP A 380 -13.40 -8.58 28.01
C TRP A 380 -14.13 -9.47 29.02
N ASN A 381 -13.83 -9.33 30.31
CA ASN A 381 -14.51 -10.06 31.37
C ASN A 381 -15.93 -9.53 31.63
N GLU A 382 -16.15 -8.22 31.45
CA GLU A 382 -17.46 -7.59 31.65
C GLU A 382 -18.42 -7.85 30.46
N ASN A 383 -17.89 -7.88 29.22
CA ASN A 383 -18.69 -8.07 28.00
C ASN A 383 -18.16 -9.22 27.11
N PRO A 384 -18.21 -10.47 27.58
CA PRO A 384 -17.61 -11.60 26.86
C PRO A 384 -18.27 -11.89 25.51
N THR A 385 -19.51 -11.48 25.26
CA THR A 385 -20.30 -11.83 24.06
C THR A 385 -20.37 -10.74 22.98
N GLU A 386 -20.14 -9.46 23.30
CA GLU A 386 -20.37 -8.34 22.36
C GLU A 386 -19.20 -8.05 21.40
N ARG A 387 -17.99 -8.57 21.65
CA ARG A 387 -16.81 -8.30 20.79
C ARG A 387 -16.51 -9.34 19.70
N PHE A 388 -17.16 -10.51 19.72
CA PHE A 388 -17.02 -11.53 18.66
C PHE A 388 -17.42 -11.02 17.26
N SER A 389 -18.24 -9.96 17.17
CA SER A 389 -18.75 -9.42 15.90
C SER A 389 -18.03 -8.14 15.44
N ASN A 390 -17.53 -7.32 16.37
CA ASN A 390 -17.08 -5.94 16.12
C ASN A 390 -15.56 -5.82 16.09
N LEU A 391 -14.91 -6.61 15.23
CA LEU A 391 -13.48 -6.44 14.97
C LEU A 391 -13.24 -5.18 14.13
N ASN A 392 -12.69 -4.13 14.74
CA ASN A 392 -12.06 -3.02 14.05
C ASN A 392 -10.67 -3.47 13.56
N ILE A 393 -10.62 -4.13 12.40
CA ILE A 393 -9.37 -4.58 11.73
C ILE A 393 -8.84 -3.46 10.81
N GLY A 394 -9.19 -2.21 11.12
CA GLY A 394 -8.91 -1.01 10.34
C GLY A 394 -7.66 -0.26 10.79
#